data_AF-A0A382BXH3-F1
#
_entry.id   AF-A0A382BXH3-F1
#
_cell.length_a   1.000
_cell.length_b   1.000
_cell.length_c   1.000
_cell.angle_alpha   90.00
_cell.angle_beta   90.00
_cell.angle_gamma   90.00
#
_symmetry.space_group_name_H-M   'P 1'
#
loop_
_entity.id
_entity.type
_entity.pdbx_description
1 polymer ?
#
loop_
_entity_poly.entity_id
_entity_poly.type
_entity_poly.pdbx_seq_one_letter_code
_entity_poly.pdbx_strand_id
1 'polypeptide(L)'
;VRRLKRLDEGVRLRLEDEDDLWAAAQLCSAGARVGMLSHRRDSTTGTQAEGRAKSAERKPMWIVLEVQETAFQPFTDNLRIHGIITEAKIDIGSHHTHLISPGS
;
A
#
# COMPACT_ATOMS: atom_id res chain seq x y z
N VAL A 1 -5.81 -19.19 -0.69
CA VAL A 1 -5.60 -18.71 0.71
C VAL A 1 -4.79 -19.68 1.58
N ARG A 2 -3.46 -19.57 1.63
CA ARG A 2 -2.62 -20.35 2.57
C ARG A 2 -1.70 -19.42 3.40
N ARG A 3 -1.68 -19.66 4.72
CA ARG A 3 -1.11 -18.85 5.83
C ARG A 3 -1.88 -17.56 6.20
N LEU A 4 -2.82 -17.74 7.13
CA LEU A 4 -3.33 -16.68 7.99
C LEU A 4 -2.47 -16.60 9.26
N LYS A 5 -1.93 -15.42 9.58
CA LYS A 5 -1.49 -15.12 10.95
C LYS A 5 -2.52 -14.19 11.57
N ARG A 6 -3.15 -14.61 12.66
CA ARG A 6 -3.98 -13.72 13.48
C ARG A 6 -3.06 -12.80 14.28
N LEU A 7 -3.40 -11.52 14.25
CA LEU A 7 -2.82 -10.45 15.05
C LEU A 7 -3.94 -9.88 15.91
N ASP A 8 -3.60 -9.17 16.99
CA ASP A 8 -4.62 -8.59 17.88
C ASP A 8 -5.53 -7.59 17.15
N GLU A 9 -5.00 -6.90 16.14
CA GLU A 9 -5.73 -5.88 15.36
C GLU A 9 -6.13 -6.34 13.94
N GLY A 10 -5.91 -7.61 13.57
CA GLY A 10 -6.28 -8.07 12.23
C GLY A 10 -5.69 -9.39 11.79
N VAL A 11 -5.62 -9.59 10.47
CA VAL A 11 -5.07 -10.80 9.85
C VAL A 11 -4.03 -10.45 8.82
N ARG A 12 -2.93 -11.20 8.81
CA ARG A 12 -1.97 -11.16 7.71
C ARG A 12 -2.29 -12.27 6.73
N LEU A 13 -2.58 -11.89 5.48
CA LEU A 13 -2.89 -12.78 4.38
C LEU A 13 -1.72 -12.82 3.40
N ARG A 14 -1.50 -13.96 2.78
CA ARG A 14 -0.72 -14.09 1.55
C ARG A 14 -1.70 -14.40 0.43
N LEU A 15 -1.62 -13.63 -0.64
CA LEU A 15 -2.50 -13.73 -1.81
C LEU A 15 -1.71 -14.48 -2.88
N GLU A 16 -2.16 -15.70 -3.22
CA GLU A 16 -1.39 -16.61 -4.09
C GLU A 16 -1.87 -16.57 -5.54
N ASP A 17 -3.16 -16.35 -5.78
CA ASP A 17 -3.81 -16.41 -7.08
C ASP A 17 -4.84 -15.28 -7.28
N GLU A 18 -5.51 -15.28 -8.44
CA GLU A 18 -6.54 -14.31 -8.80
C GLU A 18 -7.79 -14.41 -7.91
N ASP A 19 -8.18 -15.61 -7.48
CA ASP A 19 -9.32 -15.82 -6.58
C ASP A 19 -9.06 -15.18 -5.21
N ASP A 20 -7.83 -15.30 -4.70
CA ASP A 20 -7.37 -14.63 -3.49
C ASP A 20 -7.42 -13.09 -3.64
N LEU A 21 -7.03 -12.55 -4.81
CA LEU A 21 -7.15 -11.11 -5.08
C LEU A 21 -8.61 -10.66 -5.13
N TRP A 22 -9.49 -11.45 -5.75
CA TRP A 22 -10.92 -11.19 -5.78
C TRP A 22 -11.51 -11.14 -4.37
N ALA A 23 -11.17 -12.12 -3.52
CA ALA A 23 -11.59 -12.13 -2.13
C ALA A 23 -11.03 -10.91 -1.35
N ALA A 24 -9.76 -10.55 -1.57
CA ALA A 24 -9.17 -9.37 -0.95
C ALA A 24 -9.89 -8.07 -1.35
N ALA A 25 -10.33 -7.95 -2.60
CA ALA A 25 -11.12 -6.80 -3.06
C ALA A 25 -12.47 -6.68 -2.36
N GLN A 26 -13.10 -7.80 -2.00
CA GLN A 26 -14.35 -7.78 -1.22
C GLN A 26 -14.12 -7.38 0.24
N LEU A 27 -12.96 -7.74 0.81
CA LEU A 27 -12.61 -7.42 2.20
C LEU A 27 -12.11 -5.98 2.36
N CYS A 28 -11.40 -5.46 1.35
CA CYS A 28 -10.80 -4.13 1.38
C CYS A 28 -11.81 -3.06 0.92
N SER A 29 -13.01 -3.01 1.49
CA SER A 29 -13.98 -1.97 1.16
C SER A 29 -13.64 -0.62 1.79
N ALA A 30 -14.33 0.45 1.38
CA ALA A 30 -14.19 1.76 2.00
C ALA A 30 -14.30 1.70 3.54
N GLY A 31 -13.38 2.37 4.24
CA GLY A 31 -13.27 2.35 5.71
C GLY A 31 -12.47 1.17 6.28
N ALA A 32 -12.11 0.16 5.48
CA ALA A 32 -11.19 -0.89 5.91
C ALA A 32 -9.77 -0.33 6.12
N ARG A 33 -9.00 -0.99 6.99
CA ARG A 33 -7.59 -0.65 7.25
C ARG A 33 -6.68 -1.72 6.64
N VAL A 34 -5.75 -1.31 5.78
CA VAL A 34 -4.85 -2.23 5.07
C VAL A 34 -3.40 -1.82 5.31
N GLY A 35 -2.62 -2.73 5.89
CA GLY A 35 -1.19 -2.55 6.14
C GLY A 35 -0.32 -3.20 5.06
N MET A 36 0.72 -2.51 4.61
CA MET A 36 1.58 -2.97 3.51
C MET A 36 2.97 -2.33 3.50
N LEU A 37 3.91 -2.97 2.81
CA LEU A 37 5.23 -2.42 2.56
C LEU A 37 5.19 -1.50 1.32
N SER A 38 5.57 -0.24 1.48
CA SER A 38 5.62 0.75 0.39
C SER A 38 6.99 1.42 0.33
N HIS A 39 7.31 2.01 -0.83
CA HIS A 39 8.57 2.75 -1.04
C HIS A 39 8.27 4.24 -1.19
N ARG A 40 8.63 5.03 -0.18
CA ARG A 40 8.36 6.48 -0.13
C ARG A 40 9.66 7.27 -0.18
N ARG A 41 9.60 8.48 -0.72
CA ARG A 41 10.73 9.41 -0.82
C ARG A 41 10.66 10.37 0.35
N ASP A 42 11.77 10.56 1.04
CA ASP A 42 11.90 11.62 2.02
C ASP A 42 12.29 12.93 1.32
N SER A 43 11.32 13.83 1.14
CA SER A 43 11.53 15.10 0.44
C SER A 43 12.48 16.05 1.19
N THR A 44 12.75 15.81 2.48
CA THR A 44 13.62 16.66 3.31
C THR A 44 15.12 16.47 3.04
N THR A 45 15.51 15.43 2.30
CA THR A 45 16.93 15.11 2.03
C THR A 45 17.45 15.58 0.66
N GLY A 46 16.59 16.23 -0.15
CA GLY A 46 16.87 16.55 -1.56
C GLY A 46 17.31 17.97 -1.89
N THR A 47 17.30 18.91 -0.93
CA THR A 47 17.58 20.33 -1.19
C THR A 47 19.04 20.67 -0.93
N GLN A 48 19.84 20.83 -2.00
CA GLN A 48 21.02 21.71 -1.97
C GLN A 48 20.55 23.14 -2.23
N ALA A 49 21.10 24.11 -1.50
CA ALA A 49 20.72 25.52 -1.56
C ALA A 49 21.09 26.21 -2.90
N GLU A 50 21.96 25.61 -3.72
CA GLU A 50 22.34 26.12 -5.03
C GLU A 50 22.43 24.97 -6.06
N GLY A 51 21.34 24.74 -6.80
CA GLY A 51 21.35 23.81 -7.94
C GLY A 51 20.09 22.96 -8.08
N ARG A 52 19.95 22.30 -9.25
CA ARG A 52 18.82 21.42 -9.56
C ARG A 52 18.75 20.29 -8.53
N ALA A 53 17.61 20.15 -7.85
CA ALA A 53 17.40 19.17 -6.79
C ALA A 53 17.78 17.75 -7.24
N LYS A 54 18.64 17.08 -6.46
CA LYS A 54 18.93 15.65 -6.66
C LYS A 54 17.71 14.83 -6.22
N SER A 55 17.39 13.81 -7.00
CA SER A 55 16.34 12.83 -6.66
C SER A 55 16.63 12.22 -5.29
N ALA A 56 15.84 12.60 -4.28
CA ALA A 56 15.94 11.99 -2.95
C ALA A 56 15.65 10.48 -3.02
N GLU A 57 16.36 9.71 -2.20
CA GLU A 57 16.34 8.25 -2.16
C GLU A 57 14.97 7.71 -1.71
N ARG A 58 14.55 6.57 -2.26
CA ARG A 58 13.30 5.89 -1.88
C ARG A 58 13.62 4.86 -0.80
N LYS A 59 12.99 4.98 0.36
CA LYS A 59 13.17 4.05 1.48
C LYS A 59 11.94 3.14 1.63
N PRO A 60 12.13 1.82 1.83
CA PRO A 60 11.03 0.93 2.16
C PRO A 60 10.49 1.28 3.55
N MET A 61 9.18 1.34 3.69
CA MET A 61 8.51 1.54 4.97
C MET A 61 7.14 0.87 4.99
N TRP A 62 6.76 0.41 6.17
CA TRP A 62 5.41 -0.07 6.42
C TRP A 62 4.46 1.11 6.53
N ILE A 63 3.32 1.02 5.85
CA ILE A 63 2.24 2.01 5.90
C ILE A 63 0.91 1.31 6.14
N VAL A 64 -0.03 2.01 6.78
CA VAL A 64 -1.43 1.59 6.89
C VAL A 64 -2.31 2.61 6.16
N LEU A 65 -3.16 2.11 5.27
CA LEU A 65 -4.16 2.90 4.56
C LEU A 65 -5.52 2.71 5.19
N GLU A 66 -6.27 3.80 5.34
CA GLU A 66 -7.73 3.74 5.35
C GLU A 66 -8.20 3.74 3.90
N VAL A 67 -8.85 2.66 3.50
CA VAL A 67 -9.26 2.43 2.12
C VAL A 67 -10.41 3.36 1.76
N GLN A 68 -10.28 4.03 0.61
CA GLN A 68 -11.35 4.81 -0.02
C GLN A 68 -11.98 4.04 -1.18
N GLU A 69 -11.15 3.39 -2.00
CA GLU A 69 -11.61 2.68 -3.19
C GLU A 69 -10.70 1.48 -3.49
N THR A 70 -11.29 0.42 -4.02
CA THR A 70 -10.58 -0.73 -4.59
C THR A 70 -11.06 -1.01 -6.00
N ALA A 71 -10.12 -1.20 -6.91
CA ALA A 71 -10.44 -1.46 -8.32
C ALA A 71 -9.45 -2.46 -8.93
N PHE A 72 -9.95 -3.36 -9.76
CA PHE A 72 -9.09 -4.17 -10.63
C PHE A 72 -8.57 -3.31 -11.77
N GLN A 73 -7.25 -3.35 -11.99
CA GLN A 73 -6.68 -2.65 -13.13
C GLN A 73 -6.98 -3.43 -14.42
N PRO A 74 -7.58 -2.80 -15.45
CA PRO A 74 -7.93 -3.49 -16.69
C PRO A 74 -6.71 -4.13 -17.36
N PHE A 75 -6.92 -5.31 -17.94
CA PHE A 75 -5.89 -6.07 -18.68
C PHE A 75 -4.65 -6.44 -17.85
N THR A 76 -4.78 -6.46 -16.52
CA THR A 76 -3.74 -6.91 -15.60
C THR A 76 -4.37 -7.68 -14.45
N ASP A 77 -3.62 -8.58 -13.83
CA ASP A 77 -4.09 -9.32 -12.64
C ASP A 77 -3.77 -8.56 -11.35
N ASN A 78 -3.90 -7.23 -11.37
CA ASN A 78 -3.53 -6.37 -10.26
C ASN A 78 -4.75 -5.76 -9.59
N LEU A 79 -4.83 -5.92 -8.27
CA LEU A 79 -5.77 -5.21 -7.42
C LEU A 79 -5.16 -3.87 -6.99
N ARG A 80 -5.85 -2.78 -7.29
CA ARG A 80 -5.49 -1.44 -6.85
C ARG A 80 -6.28 -1.07 -5.61
N ILE A 81 -5.58 -0.66 -4.56
CA ILE A 81 -6.16 -0.13 -3.33
C ILE A 81 -5.76 1.34 -3.22
N HIS A 82 -6.75 2.23 -3.23
CA HIS A 82 -6.57 3.66 -3.03
C HIS A 82 -7.11 4.08 -1.68
N GLY A 83 -6.39 4.97 -1.00
CA GLY A 83 -6.81 5.47 0.30
C GLY A 83 -5.88 6.51 0.89
N ILE A 84 -6.13 6.85 2.15
CA ILE A 84 -5.36 7.83 2.91
C ILE A 84 -4.46 7.08 3.89
N ILE A 85 -3.19 7.48 3.99
CA ILE A 85 -2.26 6.91 4.97
C ILE A 85 -2.66 7.38 6.37
N THR A 86 -3.01 6.43 7.24
CA THR A 86 -3.33 6.70 8.65
C THR A 86 -2.14 6.45 9.57
N GLU A 87 -1.25 5.52 9.22
CA GLU A 87 -0.03 5.23 9.99
C GLU A 87 1.17 5.03 9.07
N ALA A 88 2.26 5.78 9.31
CA ALA A 88 3.53 5.66 8.60
C ALA A 88 4.62 6.47 9.34
N LYS A 89 5.88 6.35 8.90
CA LYS A 89 6.96 7.23 9.37
C LYS A 89 6.90 8.64 8.78
N ILE A 90 6.39 8.77 7.55
CA ILE A 90 6.22 10.02 6.80
C ILE A 90 4.91 9.97 6.00
N ASP A 91 4.45 11.13 5.54
CA ASP A 91 3.27 11.29 4.67
C ASP A 91 1.92 10.82 5.26
N ILE A 92 1.77 10.82 6.58
CA ILE A 92 0.46 10.61 7.23
C ILE A 92 -0.54 11.67 6.71
N GLY A 93 -1.76 11.23 6.40
CA GLY A 93 -2.80 12.06 5.78
C GLY A 93 -2.70 12.21 4.26
N SER A 94 -1.63 11.73 3.62
CA SER A 94 -1.49 11.77 2.17
C SER A 94 -2.22 10.61 1.50
N HIS A 95 -2.69 10.84 0.27
CA HIS A 95 -3.26 9.78 -0.56
C HIS A 95 -2.16 8.83 -1.05
N HIS A 96 -2.48 7.53 -1.10
CA HIS A 96 -1.62 6.50 -1.63
C HIS A 96 -2.43 5.48 -2.42
N THR A 97 -1.80 4.95 -3.46
CA THR A 97 -2.34 3.88 -4.28
C THR A 97 -1.35 2.73 -4.25
N HIS A 98 -1.80 1.59 -3.78
CA HIS A 98 -1.00 0.37 -3.80
C HIS A 98 -1.54 -0.62 -4.81
N LEU A 99 -0.62 -1.34 -5.45
CA LEU A 99 -0.95 -2.42 -6.39
C LEU A 99 -0.52 -3.73 -5.75
N ILE A 100 -1.46 -4.67 -5.69
CA ILE A 100 -1.24 -6.03 -5.24
C ILE A 100 -1.28 -6.93 -6.46
N SER A 101 -0.26 -7.78 -6.62
CA SER A 101 -0.18 -8.81 -7.66
C SER A 101 -0.18 -10.19 -6.99
N PRO A 102 -0.61 -11.27 -7.67
CA PRO A 102 -0.55 -12.61 -7.12
C PRO A 102 0.89 -12.97 -6.75
N GLY A 103 1.08 -13.56 -5.57
CA GLY A 103 2.38 -14.03 -5.08
C GLY A 103 3.30 -12.97 -4.45
N SER A 104 2.88 -11.69 -4.40
CA SER A 104 3.64 -10.58 -3.78
C SER A 104 3.79 -10.69 -2.26
#